data_AF-A0A355B9H6-F1
#
_entry.id   AF-A0A355B9H6-F1
#
_cell.length_a   1.000
_cell.length_b   1.000
_cell.length_c   1.000
_cell.angle_alpha   90.00
_cell.angle_beta   90.00
_cell.angle_gamma   90.00
#
_symmetry.space_group_name_H-M   'P 1'
#
loop_
_entity.id
_entity.type
_entity.pdbx_description
1 polymer ?
#
loop_
_entity_poly.entity_id
_entity_poly.type
_entity_poly.pdbx_seq_one_letter_code
_entity_poly.pdbx_strand_id
1 'polypeptide(L)'
;KSRFKVFERAQHKLNKGLSICIFPEGGVPEDESILLDEFKDGAFRLAIEHQIAIVPMTFLDNKKRFSFTFLSGSPGRMRVKIHRFVETSGVTLEDKTVIKNQVREVILNELRLHL
;
A
#
# COMPACT_ATOMS: atom_id res chain seq x y z
N LYS A 1 -11.19 -19.48 4.95
CA LYS A 1 -10.96 -20.17 3.64
C LYS A 1 -10.79 -19.21 2.43
N SER A 2 -11.24 -17.93 2.46
CA SER A 2 -11.07 -16.98 1.33
C SER A 2 -9.67 -16.34 1.22
N ARG A 3 -9.05 -15.94 2.35
CA ARG A 3 -7.75 -15.22 2.37
C ARG A 3 -6.60 -16.02 1.75
N PHE A 4 -6.52 -17.33 2.05
CA PHE A 4 -5.43 -18.20 1.58
C PHE A 4 -5.38 -18.33 0.05
N LYS A 5 -6.54 -18.41 -0.61
CA LYS A 5 -6.62 -18.49 -2.08
C LYS A 5 -6.20 -17.20 -2.79
N VAL A 6 -6.35 -16.05 -2.15
CA VAL A 6 -5.87 -14.77 -2.69
C VAL A 6 -4.34 -14.74 -2.66
N PHE A 7 -3.73 -15.27 -1.61
CA PHE A 7 -2.27 -15.38 -1.49
C PHE A 7 -1.67 -16.33 -2.55
N GLU A 8 -2.26 -17.51 -2.77
CA GLU A 8 -1.78 -18.41 -3.84
C GLU A 8 -1.91 -17.79 -5.24
N ARG A 9 -3.00 -17.08 -5.51
CA ARG A 9 -3.19 -16.38 -6.79
C ARG A 9 -2.19 -15.24 -6.97
N ALA A 10 -1.85 -14.53 -5.89
CA ALA A 10 -0.82 -13.52 -5.90
C ALA A 10 0.54 -14.15 -6.26
N GLN A 11 0.92 -15.24 -5.57
CA GLN A 11 2.17 -15.94 -5.84
C GLN A 11 2.27 -16.45 -7.29
N HIS A 12 1.19 -17.04 -7.83
CA HIS A 12 1.15 -17.49 -9.22
C HIS A 12 1.31 -16.36 -10.24
N LYS A 13 0.77 -15.16 -9.94
CA LYS A 13 0.92 -13.97 -10.80
C LYS A 13 2.37 -13.46 -10.78
N LEU A 14 3.00 -13.43 -9.61
CA LEU A 14 4.40 -13.01 -9.46
C LEU A 14 5.35 -13.94 -10.23
N ASN A 15 5.13 -15.25 -10.14
CA ASN A 15 5.90 -16.25 -10.91
C ASN A 15 5.75 -16.11 -12.43
N LYS A 16 4.68 -15.46 -12.91
CA LYS A 16 4.45 -15.13 -14.32
C LYS A 16 5.02 -13.76 -14.72
N GLY A 17 5.77 -13.09 -13.85
CA GLY A 17 6.30 -11.75 -14.08
C GLY A 17 5.27 -10.63 -13.94
N LEU A 18 4.09 -10.90 -13.36
CA LEU A 18 3.07 -9.87 -13.14
C LEU A 18 3.30 -9.18 -11.80
N SER A 19 3.34 -7.85 -11.82
CA SER A 19 3.40 -7.03 -10.61
C SER A 19 2.05 -7.02 -9.87
N ILE A 20 2.11 -6.91 -8.54
CA ILE A 20 0.92 -6.85 -7.67
C ILE A 20 0.86 -5.50 -6.99
N CYS A 21 -0.29 -4.84 -7.10
CA CYS A 21 -0.61 -3.66 -6.32
C CYS A 21 -1.49 -4.06 -5.13
N ILE A 22 -1.12 -3.65 -3.92
CA ILE A 22 -1.86 -3.93 -2.68
C ILE A 22 -2.04 -2.62 -1.93
N PHE A 23 -3.27 -2.33 -1.51
CA PHE A 23 -3.57 -1.23 -0.58
C PHE A 23 -3.57 -1.77 0.85
N PRO A 24 -2.53 -1.47 1.65
CA PRO A 24 -2.34 -2.10 2.96
C PRO A 24 -3.33 -1.61 4.02
N GLU A 25 -4.06 -0.51 3.80
CA GLU A 25 -5.08 0.02 4.72
C GLU A 25 -6.29 -0.93 4.86
N GLY A 26 -6.60 -1.69 3.81
CA GLY A 26 -7.67 -2.70 3.82
C GLY A 26 -9.09 -2.13 3.71
N GLY A 27 -9.23 -0.81 3.63
CA GLY A 27 -10.48 -0.08 3.42
C GLY A 27 -10.19 1.41 3.21
N VAL A 28 -11.23 2.20 2.94
CA VAL A 28 -11.14 3.67 3.00
C VAL A 28 -11.81 4.08 4.31
N PRO A 29 -11.12 4.81 5.20
CA PRO A 29 -11.71 5.26 6.46
C PRO A 29 -12.93 6.16 6.19
N GLU A 30 -14.00 5.96 6.96
CA GLU A 30 -15.20 6.82 6.91
C GLU A 30 -14.89 8.25 7.39
N ASP A 31 -13.92 8.38 8.29
CA ASP A 31 -13.42 9.67 8.76
C ASP A 31 -12.43 10.26 7.75
N GLU A 32 -12.88 11.29 7.03
CA GLU A 32 -12.06 12.00 6.03
C GLU A 32 -10.83 12.71 6.65
N SER A 33 -10.82 12.95 7.97
CA SER A 33 -9.69 13.59 8.68
C SER A 33 -8.45 12.68 8.81
N ILE A 34 -8.62 11.36 8.72
CA ILE A 34 -7.52 10.39 8.85
C ILE A 34 -6.67 10.40 7.59
N LEU A 35 -5.55 11.13 7.57
CA LEU A 35 -4.71 11.26 6.38
C LEU A 35 -4.24 9.92 5.79
N LEU A 36 -3.81 8.99 6.64
CA LEU A 36 -3.33 7.66 6.28
C LEU A 36 -3.65 6.68 7.41
N ASP A 37 -4.42 5.64 7.11
CA ASP A 37 -4.84 4.65 8.09
C ASP A 37 -3.68 3.69 8.49
N GLU A 38 -3.95 2.79 9.41
CA GLU A 38 -3.02 1.74 9.82
C GLU A 38 -2.84 0.68 8.73
N PHE A 39 -1.59 0.27 8.54
CA PHE A 39 -1.27 -0.76 7.57
C PHE A 39 -1.49 -2.16 8.17
N LYS A 40 -2.21 -3.00 7.42
CA LYS A 40 -2.37 -4.42 7.71
C LYS A 40 -1.11 -5.19 7.31
N ASP A 41 -0.83 -6.24 8.06
CA ASP A 41 0.40 -7.02 7.93
C ASP A 41 0.48 -7.91 6.67
N GLY A 42 -0.66 -8.22 6.05
CA GLY A 42 -0.75 -9.24 5.01
C GLY A 42 0.13 -8.96 3.78
N ALA A 43 0.22 -7.69 3.37
CA ALA A 43 1.04 -7.29 2.23
C ALA A 43 2.54 -7.48 2.50
N PHE A 44 2.99 -7.03 3.68
CA PHE A 44 4.40 -7.09 4.09
C PHE A 44 4.86 -8.52 4.34
N ARG A 45 3.99 -9.34 4.95
CA ARG A 45 4.25 -10.77 5.12
C ARG A 45 4.48 -11.46 3.79
N LEU A 46 3.63 -11.22 2.79
CA LEU A 46 3.76 -11.80 1.46
C LEU A 46 5.08 -11.38 0.78
N ALA A 47 5.41 -10.09 0.86
CA ALA A 47 6.64 -9.57 0.27
C ALA A 47 7.90 -10.18 0.91
N ILE A 48 7.92 -10.35 2.23
CA ILE A 48 9.04 -10.97 2.96
C ILE A 48 9.10 -12.48 2.71
N GLU A 49 7.99 -13.22 2.79
CA GLU A 49 7.97 -14.67 2.56
C GLU A 49 8.44 -15.06 1.16
N HIS A 50 8.19 -14.22 0.16
CA HIS A 50 8.62 -14.45 -1.22
C HIS A 50 9.85 -13.63 -1.62
N GLN A 51 10.45 -12.87 -0.71
CA GLN A 51 11.63 -12.04 -0.95
C GLN A 51 11.45 -11.11 -2.17
N ILE A 52 10.28 -10.46 -2.24
CA ILE A 52 9.89 -9.54 -3.30
C ILE A 52 10.07 -8.11 -2.81
N ALA A 53 10.78 -7.29 -3.59
CA ALA A 53 10.94 -5.87 -3.29
C ALA A 53 9.60 -5.13 -3.28
N ILE A 54 9.41 -4.26 -2.30
CA ILE A 54 8.20 -3.45 -2.14
C ILE A 54 8.46 -2.08 -2.77
N VAL A 55 7.52 -1.57 -3.56
CA VAL A 55 7.59 -0.21 -4.11
C VAL A 55 6.46 0.62 -3.49
N PRO A 56 6.76 1.51 -2.51
CA PRO A 56 5.76 2.40 -1.95
C PRO A 56 5.30 3.41 -3.00
N MET A 57 3.99 3.65 -3.07
CA MET A 57 3.41 4.66 -3.95
C MET A 57 2.45 5.54 -3.15
N THR A 58 2.63 6.86 -3.23
CA THR A 58 1.73 7.82 -2.59
C THR A 58 0.78 8.40 -3.63
N PHE A 59 -0.52 8.30 -3.37
CA PHE A 59 -1.57 8.90 -4.19
C PHE A 59 -2.11 10.14 -3.49
N LEU A 60 -1.78 11.33 -4.01
CA LEU A 60 -2.04 12.60 -3.31
C LEU A 60 -3.50 13.04 -3.41
N ASP A 61 -4.14 12.75 -4.54
CA ASP A 61 -5.43 13.35 -4.90
C ASP A 61 -6.62 12.39 -4.73
N ASN A 62 -6.39 11.15 -4.28
CA ASN A 62 -7.43 10.11 -4.22
C ASN A 62 -8.61 10.54 -3.34
N LYS A 63 -8.37 11.08 -2.14
CA LYS A 63 -9.44 11.55 -1.25
C LYS A 63 -10.28 12.69 -1.85
N LYS A 64 -9.65 13.58 -2.61
CA LYS A 64 -10.31 14.75 -3.22
C LYS A 64 -11.11 14.38 -4.48
N ARG A 65 -10.68 13.36 -5.21
CA ARG A 65 -11.24 12.98 -6.52
C ARG A 65 -12.19 11.80 -6.42
N PHE A 66 -11.94 10.89 -5.48
CA PHE A 66 -12.70 9.68 -5.18
C PHE A 66 -13.11 9.65 -3.69
N SER A 67 -13.79 10.70 -3.22
CA SER A 67 -14.40 10.67 -1.90
C SER A 67 -15.60 9.70 -1.88
N PHE A 68 -15.82 9.03 -0.76
CA PHE A 68 -17.00 8.19 -0.54
C PHE A 68 -18.27 9.03 -0.31
N THR A 69 -18.11 10.32 -0.01
CA THR A 69 -19.20 11.28 0.10
C THR A 69 -19.79 11.56 -1.28
N PHE A 70 -21.05 11.16 -1.49
CA PHE A 70 -21.77 11.04 -2.78
C PHE A 70 -21.71 12.25 -3.74
N LEU A 71 -21.28 13.43 -3.29
CA LEU A 71 -21.30 14.68 -4.06
C LEU A 71 -19.97 15.45 -4.06
N SER A 72 -18.89 14.95 -3.44
CA SER A 72 -17.62 15.71 -3.35
C SER A 72 -16.52 15.24 -4.31
N GLY A 73 -16.72 14.14 -5.03
CA GLY A 73 -15.82 13.69 -6.10
C GLY A 73 -15.88 14.62 -7.32
N SER A 74 -14.73 14.89 -7.94
CA SER A 74 -14.64 15.69 -9.16
C SER A 74 -13.58 15.15 -10.12
N PRO A 75 -13.76 15.25 -11.45
CA PRO A 75 -12.73 14.89 -12.40
C PRO A 75 -11.53 15.85 -12.30
N GLY A 76 -10.33 15.33 -12.52
CA GLY A 76 -9.12 16.14 -12.54
C GLY A 76 -7.84 15.32 -12.50
N ARG A 77 -6.70 16.01 -12.38
CA ARG A 77 -5.38 15.37 -12.33
C ARG A 77 -5.25 14.55 -11.05
N MET A 78 -4.77 13.31 -11.19
CA MET A 78 -4.33 12.46 -10.08
C MET A 78 -2.81 12.37 -10.11
N ARG A 79 -2.17 12.83 -9.05
CA ARG A 79 -0.71 12.75 -8.89
C ARG A 79 -0.36 11.52 -8.07
N VAL A 80 0.65 10.81 -8.57
CA VAL A 80 1.23 9.64 -7.91
C VAL A 80 2.72 9.87 -7.76
N LYS A 81 3.23 9.68 -6.55
CA LYS A 81 4.66 9.64 -6.27
C LYS A 81 5.09 8.19 -6.08
N ILE A 82 6.04 7.76 -6.90
CA ILE A 82 6.70 6.46 -6.73
C ILE A 82 7.94 6.68 -5.86
N HIS A 83 8.07 5.89 -4.81
CA HIS A 83 9.20 5.96 -3.88
C HIS A 83 10.28 4.94 -4.21
N ARG A 84 11.39 5.00 -3.47
CA ARG A 84 12.48 4.03 -3.60
C ARG A 84 12.00 2.63 -3.22
N PHE A 85 12.60 1.64 -3.88
CA PHE A 85 12.39 0.24 -3.58
C PHE A 85 12.83 -0.07 -2.15
N VAL A 86 12.01 -0.86 -1.46
CA VAL A 86 12.33 -1.45 -0.17
C VAL A 86 12.62 -2.91 -0.43
N GLU A 87 13.90 -3.24 -0.47
CA GLU A 87 14.37 -4.61 -0.67
C GLU A 87 13.98 -5.48 0.53
N THR A 88 13.48 -6.68 0.25
CA THR A 88 13.14 -7.68 1.27
C THR A 88 14.11 -8.85 1.27
N SER A 89 15.14 -8.81 0.41
CA SER A 89 16.17 -9.84 0.32
C SER A 89 16.96 -9.95 1.63
N GLY A 90 17.01 -11.15 2.21
CA GLY A 90 17.67 -11.42 3.49
C GLY A 90 16.90 -10.94 4.71
N VAL A 91 15.71 -10.35 4.53
CA VAL A 91 14.88 -9.88 5.64
C VAL A 91 13.96 -10.99 6.13
N THR A 92 13.75 -11.06 7.45
CA THR A 92 12.92 -12.09 8.08
C THR A 92 11.55 -11.56 8.49
N LEU A 93 10.64 -12.46 8.87
CA LEU A 93 9.31 -12.07 9.35
C LEU A 93 9.33 -11.29 10.68
N GLU A 94 10.44 -11.35 11.42
CA GLU A 94 10.65 -10.59 12.65
C GLU A 94 10.73 -9.08 12.36
N ASP A 95 11.32 -8.71 11.21
CA ASP A 95 11.49 -7.33 10.76
C ASP A 95 10.25 -6.75 10.08
N LYS A 96 9.19 -7.55 9.90
CA LYS A 96 7.95 -7.16 9.22
C LYS A 96 7.38 -5.85 9.77
N THR A 97 7.36 -5.69 11.09
CA THR A 97 6.82 -4.46 11.72
C THR A 97 7.69 -3.25 11.39
N VAL A 98 9.01 -3.42 11.33
CA VAL A 98 9.96 -2.36 10.96
C VAL A 98 9.72 -1.93 9.51
N ILE A 99 9.69 -2.88 8.57
CA ILE A 99 9.41 -2.58 7.15
C ILE A 99 8.05 -1.90 6.99
N LYS A 100 7.02 -2.42 7.65
CA LYS A 100 5.68 -1.85 7.60
C LYS A 100 5.67 -0.40 8.03
N ASN A 101 6.29 -0.10 9.17
CA ASN A 101 6.34 1.25 9.73
C ASN A 101 7.19 2.18 8.84
N GLN A 102 8.32 1.71 8.32
CA GLN A 102 9.15 2.45 7.37
C GLN A 102 8.36 2.85 6.13
N VAL A 103 7.66 1.89 5.51
CA VAL A 103 6.85 2.13 4.30
C VAL A 103 5.70 3.08 4.59
N ARG A 104 5.04 2.93 5.75
CA ARG A 104 3.97 3.85 6.19
C ARG A 104 4.49 5.26 6.39
N GLU A 105 5.64 5.43 7.04
CA GLU A 105 6.27 6.73 7.27
C GLU A 105 6.64 7.42 5.95
N VAL A 106 7.20 6.69 4.98
CA VAL A 106 7.50 7.24 3.65
C VAL A 106 6.25 7.80 2.98
N ILE A 107 5.14 7.05 3.01
CA ILE A 107 3.88 7.49 2.40
C ILE A 107 3.29 8.66 3.17
N LEU A 108 3.27 8.59 4.51
CA LEU A 108 2.72 9.61 5.38
C LEU A 108 3.45 10.95 5.24
N ASN A 109 4.78 10.92 5.20
CA ASN A 109 5.59 12.12 5.03
C ASN A 109 5.36 12.76 3.66
N GLU A 110 5.26 11.97 2.59
CA GLU A 110 4.93 12.49 1.26
C GLU A 110 3.55 13.15 1.21
N LEU A 111 2.55 12.56 1.88
CA LEU A 111 1.21 13.15 1.99
C LEU A 111 1.27 14.49 2.74
N ARG A 112 1.97 14.54 3.88
CA ARG A 112 2.12 15.76 4.69
C ARG A 112 2.82 16.91 3.95
N LEU A 113 3.76 16.60 3.06
CA LEU A 113 4.45 17.62 2.25
C LEU A 113 3.56 18.27 1.19
N HIS A 114 2.43 17.64 0.84
CA HIS A 114 1.56 18.04 -0.26
C HIS A 114 0.13 18.39 0.19
N LEU A 115 -0.10 18.47 1.50
CA LEU A 115 -1.28 19.10 2.11
C LEU A 115 -1.12 20.62 2.10
#